data_AF-A0A651DBS7-F1
#
_entry.id   AF-A0A651DBS7-F1
#
_cell.length_a   1.000
_cell.length_b   1.000
_cell.length_c   1.000
_cell.angle_alpha   90.00
_cell.angle_beta   90.00
_cell.angle_gamma   90.00
#
_symmetry.space_group_name_H-M   'P 1'
#
loop_
_entity.id
_entity.type
_entity.pdbx_description
1 polymer ?
#
loop_
_entity_poly.entity_id
_entity_poly.type
_entity_poly.pdbx_seq_one_letter_code
_entity_poly.pdbx_strand_id
1 'polypeptide(L)'
;MTAEGAAGIVILRRGSIEESRHRVHAAVVEAGGRRVAECGEVARITFMRSAAKPFQALPLVEDGVVEALGIQPTELALACGSHNGEAEHVRTAERLLLRAGFDSGDLACGAHPPMAEGAAATLWRDGGEPGRIHNNCSGKHAGMLALVRHRGWDPRGYHAAGHPLQERMADEIARWTGIPRARLLEGVDGCGVVCFAVPLEAIARAMGAFVQAADAGDPGPASVLGAMTKHPRMVAGTGRLCTELIEATRGLVVAKVGAEGVYCAGVRGRGLGIALTVEDGAKRAAEVALLAILDQLELLDIEAWSRLERWKPARVRNTRGEPAAQLEPDLELRRVGATGVGDDESGPRADGVLSPSVRVLVSLSSALAAGDDERIRRVLLVAAGLEMDREVEECLLQAHLFVGFPRALNGFARWRALDPGAVRTGESGEDRELWKARGERLCREVYGSAYEGLRENIGHLHPAMDRWMVEEGYGKVLGRPGLATTTRELCVVAVLAVQEVGPQLYSHLRGALRVGCRPAEVEAALHLAIEGIDEGVGRGAFEVWRSVASRYRVGNQSDASDSDAREYIQ
;
A
#
# COMPACT_ATOMS: atom_id res chain seq x y z
N MET A 1 -26.29 -3.35 1.40
CA MET A 1 -25.36 -2.51 2.16
C MET A 1 -24.19 -3.39 2.56
N THR A 2 -23.16 -3.42 1.73
CA THR A 2 -21.93 -4.18 1.97
C THR A 2 -21.12 -3.45 3.05
N ALA A 3 -20.60 -4.18 4.04
CA ALA A 3 -19.82 -3.62 5.13
C ALA A 3 -18.63 -2.80 4.59
N GLU A 4 -18.66 -1.48 4.80
CA GLU A 4 -17.55 -0.57 4.48
C GLU A 4 -16.42 -0.74 5.50
N GLY A 5 -15.17 -0.69 5.03
CA GLY A 5 -14.01 -0.65 5.92
C GLY A 5 -13.94 0.68 6.68
N ALA A 6 -13.23 0.69 7.81
CA ALA A 6 -12.97 1.94 8.54
C ALA A 6 -12.29 2.98 7.62
N ALA A 7 -12.74 4.23 7.68
CA ALA A 7 -12.07 5.34 7.01
C ALA A 7 -10.71 5.58 7.67
N GLY A 8 -9.69 5.84 6.87
CA GLY A 8 -8.39 6.25 7.41
C GLY A 8 -8.48 7.64 8.03
N ILE A 9 -7.56 7.97 8.94
CA ILE A 9 -7.51 9.25 9.64
C ILE A 9 -6.14 9.89 9.41
N VAL A 10 -6.11 11.20 9.21
CA VAL A 10 -4.89 12.00 9.38
C VAL A 10 -5.11 12.95 10.55
N ILE A 11 -4.23 12.87 11.55
CA ILE A 11 -4.34 13.63 12.80
C ILE A 11 -3.34 14.77 12.75
N LEU A 12 -3.78 15.99 13.01
CA LEU A 12 -2.89 17.11 13.30
C LEU A 12 -2.69 17.19 14.82
N ARG A 13 -1.43 17.09 15.26
CA ARG A 13 -1.03 17.26 16.67
C ARG A 13 -0.26 18.55 16.90
N ARG A 14 -0.58 19.24 17.99
CA ARG A 14 0.21 20.34 18.54
C ARG A 14 0.80 19.91 19.88
N GLY A 15 2.10 19.63 19.90
CA GLY A 15 2.70 18.92 21.02
C GLY A 15 2.08 17.52 21.16
N SER A 16 1.60 17.18 22.35
CA SER A 16 0.94 15.89 22.61
C SER A 16 -0.56 15.87 22.29
N ILE A 17 -1.18 17.02 22.00
CA ILE A 17 -2.63 17.16 21.86
C ILE A 17 -3.06 16.98 20.41
N GLU A 18 -4.09 16.15 20.18
CA GLU A 18 -4.80 16.06 18.90
C GLU A 18 -5.67 17.30 18.72
N GLU A 19 -5.36 18.11 17.72
CA GLU A 19 -6.08 19.37 17.45
C GLU A 19 -7.16 19.17 16.37
N SER A 20 -6.90 18.33 15.36
CA SER A 20 -7.90 18.00 14.34
C SER A 20 -7.71 16.60 13.76
N ARG A 21 -8.80 15.99 13.31
CA ARG A 21 -8.86 14.68 12.65
C ARG A 21 -9.49 14.83 11.27
N HIS A 22 -8.81 14.33 10.26
CA HIS A 22 -9.24 14.38 8.86
C HIS A 22 -9.58 12.97 8.39
N ARG A 23 -10.85 12.70 8.06
CA ARG A 23 -11.29 11.38 7.59
C ARG A 23 -10.97 11.20 6.10
N VAL A 24 -10.39 10.06 5.75
CA VAL A 24 -9.85 9.73 4.43
C VAL A 24 -10.52 8.49 3.89
N HIS A 25 -10.92 8.55 2.63
CA HIS A 25 -11.34 7.40 1.85
C HIS A 25 -10.35 7.19 0.72
N ALA A 26 -9.96 5.95 0.45
CA ALA A 26 -9.02 5.64 -0.61
C ALA A 26 -9.32 4.30 -1.28
N ALA A 27 -9.07 4.24 -2.58
CA ALA A 27 -9.15 3.03 -3.39
C ALA A 27 -7.83 2.83 -4.16
N VAL A 28 -7.38 1.58 -4.22
CA VAL A 28 -6.25 1.13 -5.04
C VAL A 28 -6.77 0.06 -5.98
N VAL A 29 -6.67 0.30 -7.28
CA VAL A 29 -7.34 -0.50 -8.33
C VAL A 29 -6.37 -0.77 -9.47
N GLU A 30 -6.34 -2.01 -9.96
CA GLU A 30 -5.59 -2.39 -11.17
C GLU A 30 -6.28 -1.91 -12.44
N ALA A 31 -5.53 -1.83 -13.54
CA ALA A 31 -6.03 -1.45 -14.85
C ALA A 31 -7.27 -2.27 -15.30
N GLY A 32 -7.33 -3.54 -14.92
CA GLY A 32 -8.48 -4.42 -15.19
C GLY A 32 -9.73 -4.13 -14.34
N GLY A 33 -9.69 -3.15 -13.44
CA GLY A 33 -10.78 -2.79 -12.54
C GLY A 33 -10.82 -3.59 -11.24
N ARG A 34 -9.88 -4.52 -11.03
CA ARG A 34 -9.77 -5.28 -9.78
C ARG A 34 -9.26 -4.37 -8.66
N ARG A 35 -10.03 -4.24 -7.60
CA ARG A 35 -9.61 -3.51 -6.38
C ARG A 35 -8.57 -4.34 -5.63
N VAL A 36 -7.46 -3.71 -5.27
CA VAL A 36 -6.29 -4.31 -4.60
C VAL A 36 -6.25 -3.94 -3.13
N ALA A 37 -6.61 -2.69 -2.81
CA ALA A 37 -6.65 -2.21 -1.44
C ALA A 37 -7.62 -1.04 -1.29
N GLU A 38 -8.09 -0.80 -0.07
CA GLU A 38 -9.03 0.29 0.23
C GLU A 38 -8.97 0.74 1.68
N CYS A 39 -9.48 1.94 1.95
CA CYS A 39 -9.97 2.35 3.27
C CYS A 39 -11.21 3.23 3.10
N GLY A 40 -12.18 3.11 4.01
CA GLY A 40 -13.42 3.87 3.95
C GLY A 40 -14.33 3.56 2.75
N GLU A 41 -15.14 4.55 2.34
CA GLU A 41 -16.16 4.43 1.31
C GLU A 41 -15.58 4.62 -0.12
N VAL A 42 -15.21 3.53 -0.78
CA VAL A 42 -14.66 3.56 -2.15
C VAL A 42 -15.69 3.83 -3.25
N ALA A 43 -16.97 3.61 -2.95
CA ALA A 43 -18.08 3.91 -3.86
C ALA A 43 -18.51 5.39 -3.82
N ARG A 44 -17.91 6.18 -2.91
CA ARG A 44 -18.25 7.59 -2.69
C ARG A 44 -18.16 8.38 -3.98
N ILE A 45 -19.24 9.06 -4.33
CA ILE A 45 -19.27 9.97 -5.47
C ILE A 45 -18.37 11.16 -5.17
N THR A 46 -17.33 11.31 -5.99
CA THR A 46 -16.26 12.28 -5.78
C THR A 46 -16.03 13.05 -7.07
N PHE A 47 -16.02 14.38 -7.00
CA PHE A 47 -15.58 15.21 -8.12
C PHE A 47 -14.09 14.97 -8.37
N MET A 48 -13.70 14.65 -9.60
CA MET A 48 -12.29 14.48 -9.95
C MET A 48 -11.51 15.79 -9.82
N ARG A 49 -12.19 16.94 -9.99
CA ARG A 49 -11.57 18.27 -10.00
C ARG A 49 -10.38 18.29 -10.96
N SER A 50 -9.29 18.94 -10.57
CA SER A 50 -8.04 18.99 -11.34
C SER A 50 -7.33 17.64 -11.53
N ALA A 51 -7.78 16.55 -10.90
CA ALA A 51 -7.24 15.20 -11.14
C ALA A 51 -7.62 14.67 -12.54
N ALA A 52 -8.69 15.19 -13.16
CA ALA A 52 -9.15 14.79 -14.48
C ALA A 52 -8.27 15.26 -15.65
N LYS A 53 -7.36 16.22 -15.42
CA LYS A 53 -6.64 16.94 -16.47
C LYS A 53 -5.81 16.08 -17.43
N PRO A 54 -5.13 15.00 -16.99
CA PRO A 54 -4.41 14.12 -17.92
C PRO A 54 -5.34 13.50 -18.97
N PHE A 55 -6.54 13.09 -18.56
CA PHE A 55 -7.56 12.56 -19.49
C PHE A 55 -8.10 13.65 -20.40
N GLN A 56 -8.32 14.86 -19.88
CA GLN A 56 -8.77 16.02 -20.66
C GLN A 56 -7.73 16.50 -21.67
N ALA A 57 -6.44 16.18 -21.48
CA ALA A 57 -5.37 16.52 -22.40
C ALA A 57 -5.19 15.48 -23.52
N LEU A 58 -5.72 14.26 -23.39
CA LEU A 58 -5.59 13.21 -24.41
C LEU A 58 -6.03 13.64 -25.81
N PRO A 59 -7.15 14.36 -25.98
CA PRO A 59 -7.57 14.77 -27.32
C PRO A 59 -6.56 15.71 -28.00
N LEU A 60 -5.64 16.35 -27.27
CA LEU A 60 -4.55 17.10 -27.90
C LEU A 60 -3.64 16.17 -28.73
N VAL A 61 -3.44 14.94 -28.27
CA VAL A 61 -2.62 13.94 -28.95
C VAL A 61 -3.47 13.14 -29.93
N GLU A 62 -4.55 12.53 -29.45
CA GLU A 62 -5.36 11.59 -30.24
C GLU A 62 -6.09 12.26 -31.41
N ASP A 63 -6.44 13.55 -31.29
CA ASP A 63 -7.07 14.30 -32.37
C ASP A 63 -6.03 14.99 -33.29
N GLY A 64 -4.72 14.80 -33.06
CA GLY A 64 -3.65 15.35 -33.90
C GLY A 64 -3.32 16.83 -33.68
N VAL A 65 -3.76 17.43 -32.56
CA VAL A 65 -3.52 18.85 -32.23
C VAL A 65 -2.03 19.10 -31.99
N VAL A 66 -1.35 18.16 -31.34
CA VAL A 66 0.07 18.25 -31.01
C VAL A 66 0.91 18.37 -32.29
N GLU A 67 0.67 17.51 -33.26
CA GLU A 67 1.36 17.52 -34.55
C GLU A 67 0.99 18.77 -35.36
N ALA A 68 -0.32 19.09 -35.43
CA ALA A 68 -0.81 20.19 -36.25
C ALA A 68 -0.33 21.57 -35.79
N LEU A 69 -0.20 21.79 -34.47
CA LEU A 69 0.21 23.08 -33.90
C LEU A 69 1.67 23.08 -33.39
N GLY A 70 2.37 21.95 -33.54
CA GLY A 70 3.74 21.75 -33.05
C GLY A 70 3.85 21.93 -31.54
N ILE A 71 2.87 21.44 -30.78
CA ILE A 71 2.83 21.54 -29.31
C ILE A 71 4.02 20.78 -28.73
N GLN A 72 4.75 21.44 -27.84
CA GLN A 72 5.93 20.89 -27.18
C GLN A 72 5.54 20.04 -25.96
N PRO A 73 6.39 19.07 -25.56
CA PRO A 73 6.13 18.27 -24.36
C PRO A 73 5.93 19.09 -23.08
N THR A 74 6.58 20.26 -22.95
CA THR A 74 6.38 21.19 -21.82
C THR A 74 4.97 21.80 -21.81
N GLU A 75 4.42 22.11 -22.98
CA GLU A 75 3.08 22.66 -23.15
C GLU A 75 2.02 21.58 -22.89
N LEU A 76 2.23 20.36 -23.36
CA LEU A 76 1.37 19.22 -23.06
C LEU A 76 1.36 18.89 -21.56
N ALA A 77 2.52 18.91 -20.91
CA ALA A 77 2.62 18.74 -19.45
C ALA A 77 1.86 19.84 -18.69
N LEU A 78 1.93 21.09 -19.15
CA LEU A 78 1.21 22.20 -18.57
C LEU A 78 -0.31 22.07 -18.75
N ALA A 79 -0.78 21.55 -19.89
CA ALA A 79 -2.20 21.26 -20.12
C ALA A 79 -2.76 20.23 -19.12
N CYS A 80 -1.92 19.29 -18.67
CA CYS A 80 -2.25 18.32 -17.62
C CYS A 80 -2.20 18.93 -16.19
N GLY A 81 -1.67 20.15 -16.06
CA GLY A 81 -1.16 20.70 -14.81
C GLY A 81 -2.14 21.52 -13.98
N SER A 82 -1.77 21.75 -12.72
CA SER A 82 -2.36 22.75 -11.83
C SER A 82 -1.24 23.61 -11.26
N HIS A 83 -0.60 24.35 -12.16
CA HIS A 83 0.70 24.99 -11.91
C HIS A 83 0.62 26.11 -10.89
N ASN A 84 1.75 26.44 -10.29
CA ASN A 84 1.86 27.54 -9.32
C ASN A 84 1.81 28.94 -9.96
N GLY A 85 1.79 29.06 -11.29
CA GLY A 85 1.78 30.37 -11.97
C GLY A 85 3.15 31.07 -11.95
N GLU A 86 4.22 30.31 -11.73
CA GLU A 86 5.61 30.78 -11.89
C GLU A 86 5.90 31.24 -13.33
N ALA A 87 6.92 32.08 -13.51
CA ALA A 87 7.21 32.72 -14.80
C ALA A 87 7.38 31.72 -15.96
N GLU A 88 7.92 30.53 -15.72
CA GLU A 88 8.05 29.49 -16.74
C GLU A 88 6.70 28.90 -17.18
N HIS A 89 5.76 28.75 -16.23
CA HIS A 89 4.40 28.31 -16.52
C HIS A 89 3.66 29.36 -17.35
N VAL A 90 3.77 30.63 -16.96
CA VAL A 90 3.15 31.75 -17.67
C VAL A 90 3.63 31.81 -19.12
N ARG A 91 4.95 31.82 -19.35
CA ARG A 91 5.54 31.81 -20.70
C ARG A 91 5.10 30.59 -21.52
N THR A 92 4.96 29.43 -20.88
CA THR A 92 4.54 28.21 -21.57
C THR A 92 3.05 28.24 -21.94
N ALA A 93 2.18 28.77 -21.08
CA ALA A 93 0.77 28.97 -21.38
C ALA A 93 0.57 30.00 -22.50
N GLU A 94 1.30 31.13 -22.46
CA GLU A 94 1.27 32.15 -23.51
C GLU A 94 1.68 31.59 -24.86
N ARG A 95 2.75 30.79 -24.89
CA ARG A 95 3.20 30.14 -26.13
C ARG A 95 2.17 29.16 -26.67
N LEU A 96 1.52 28.37 -25.81
CA LEU A 96 0.45 27.45 -26.23
C LEU A 96 -0.78 28.21 -26.77
N LEU A 97 -1.18 29.30 -26.12
CA LEU A 97 -2.26 30.18 -26.60
C LEU A 97 -1.92 30.78 -27.97
N LEU A 98 -0.70 31.32 -28.11
CA LEU A 98 -0.25 31.93 -29.37
C LEU A 98 -0.24 30.92 -30.52
N ARG A 99 0.20 29.67 -30.28
CA ARG A 99 0.12 28.58 -31.27
C ARG A 99 -1.31 28.28 -31.69
N ALA A 100 -2.26 28.39 -30.77
CA ALA A 100 -3.68 28.21 -31.02
C ALA A 100 -4.37 29.46 -31.62
N GLY A 101 -3.66 30.59 -31.75
CA GLY A 101 -4.21 31.86 -32.26
C GLY A 101 -5.05 32.62 -31.25
N PHE A 102 -4.76 32.46 -29.95
CA PHE A 102 -5.45 33.11 -28.83
C PHE A 102 -4.46 33.85 -27.91
N ASP A 103 -4.99 34.64 -27.00
CA ASP A 103 -4.24 35.27 -25.92
C ASP A 103 -4.87 35.03 -24.54
N SER A 104 -4.29 35.62 -23.49
CA SER A 104 -4.74 35.41 -22.12
C SER A 104 -6.16 35.92 -21.82
N GLY A 105 -6.70 36.82 -22.66
CA GLY A 105 -8.06 37.31 -22.60
C GLY A 105 -9.11 36.27 -23.00
N ASP A 106 -8.73 35.30 -23.83
CA ASP A 106 -9.60 34.20 -24.28
C ASP A 106 -9.78 33.10 -23.21
N LEU A 107 -8.93 33.09 -22.18
CA LEU A 107 -9.02 32.13 -21.09
C LEU A 107 -10.33 32.35 -20.30
N ALA A 108 -11.15 31.32 -20.12
CA ALA A 108 -12.40 31.42 -19.35
C ALA A 108 -12.17 31.42 -17.82
N CYS A 109 -11.01 30.97 -17.35
CA CYS A 109 -10.68 30.98 -15.93
C CYS A 109 -10.43 32.40 -15.41
N GLY A 110 -10.86 32.66 -14.17
CA GLY A 110 -10.58 33.93 -13.49
C GLY A 110 -9.10 34.12 -13.13
N ALA A 111 -8.69 35.34 -12.84
CA ALA A 111 -7.32 35.60 -12.36
C ALA A 111 -7.15 35.22 -10.89
N HIS A 112 -5.95 34.74 -10.53
CA HIS A 112 -5.51 34.68 -9.12
C HIS A 112 -3.98 34.87 -9.04
N PRO A 113 -3.44 35.32 -7.90
CA PRO A 113 -2.00 35.45 -7.71
C PRO A 113 -1.24 34.12 -7.90
N PRO A 114 0.01 34.14 -8.38
CA PRO A 114 0.88 32.97 -8.35
C PRO A 114 0.95 32.33 -6.96
N MET A 115 0.93 31.01 -6.91
CA MET A 115 0.90 30.22 -5.68
C MET A 115 2.30 29.87 -5.15
N ALA A 116 3.35 30.03 -5.96
CA ALA A 116 4.72 29.79 -5.52
C ALA A 116 5.15 30.87 -4.51
N GLU A 117 5.89 30.45 -3.48
CA GLU A 117 6.38 31.34 -2.44
C GLU A 117 7.19 32.50 -3.05
N GLY A 118 6.86 33.73 -2.67
CA GLY A 118 7.49 34.95 -3.19
C GLY A 118 7.12 35.32 -4.63
N ALA A 119 6.50 34.44 -5.43
CA ALA A 119 6.21 34.72 -6.84
C ALA A 119 5.19 35.87 -7.03
N ALA A 120 4.12 35.88 -6.23
CA ALA A 120 3.17 37.00 -6.22
C ALA A 120 3.83 38.32 -5.77
N ALA A 121 4.71 38.26 -4.77
CA ALA A 121 5.43 39.44 -4.28
C ALA A 121 6.39 40.00 -5.34
N THR A 122 7.07 39.14 -6.10
CA THR A 122 7.90 39.56 -7.23
C THR A 122 7.06 40.18 -8.33
N LEU A 123 5.93 39.56 -8.70
CA LEU A 123 5.01 40.13 -9.70
C LEU A 123 4.58 41.56 -9.34
N TRP A 124 4.17 41.79 -8.10
CA TRP A 124 3.77 43.13 -7.64
C TRP A 124 4.94 44.11 -7.57
N ARG A 125 6.12 43.66 -7.13
CA ARG A 125 7.32 44.50 -7.08
C ARG A 125 7.72 45.00 -8.47
N ASP A 126 7.54 44.16 -9.48
CA ASP A 126 7.84 44.48 -10.87
C ASP A 126 6.71 45.30 -11.54
N GLY A 127 5.69 45.72 -10.78
CA GLY A 127 4.56 46.52 -11.25
C GLY A 127 3.50 45.74 -12.02
N GLY A 128 3.58 44.40 -12.00
CA GLY A 128 2.60 43.53 -12.64
C GLY A 128 1.38 43.25 -11.77
N GLU A 129 0.29 42.83 -12.41
CA GLU A 129 -0.94 42.39 -11.75
C GLU A 129 -1.26 40.92 -12.10
N PRO A 130 -1.83 40.13 -11.17
CA PRO A 130 -2.30 38.78 -11.50
C PRO A 130 -3.37 38.79 -12.59
N GLY A 131 -3.02 38.36 -13.79
CA GLY A 131 -3.96 38.05 -14.88
C GLY A 131 -4.45 36.59 -14.91
N ARG A 132 -5.38 36.29 -15.83
CA ARG A 132 -5.90 34.91 -16.07
C ARG A 132 -4.80 33.91 -16.39
N ILE A 133 -3.71 34.37 -16.99
CA ILE A 133 -2.54 33.55 -17.31
C ILE A 133 -1.85 32.95 -16.08
N HIS A 134 -1.96 33.61 -14.91
CA HIS A 134 -1.41 33.11 -13.65
C HIS A 134 -2.31 32.09 -12.96
N ASN A 135 -3.56 31.93 -13.42
CA ASN A 135 -4.46 30.92 -12.90
C ASN A 135 -3.82 29.54 -13.05
N ASN A 136 -3.88 28.72 -12.01
CA ASN A 136 -3.30 27.38 -11.99
C ASN A 136 -3.88 26.44 -13.06
N CYS A 137 -5.02 26.77 -13.64
CA CYS A 137 -5.65 26.05 -14.74
C CYS A 137 -5.38 26.67 -16.12
N SER A 138 -4.65 27.78 -16.23
CA SER A 138 -4.47 28.48 -17.51
C SER A 138 -3.86 27.58 -18.59
N GLY A 139 -2.92 26.69 -18.23
CA GLY A 139 -2.40 25.65 -19.13
C GLY A 139 -3.47 24.69 -19.69
N LYS A 140 -4.37 24.18 -18.84
CA LYS A 140 -5.50 23.34 -19.28
C LYS A 140 -6.41 24.11 -20.25
N HIS A 141 -6.72 25.36 -19.91
CA HIS A 141 -7.56 26.20 -20.74
C HIS A 141 -6.90 26.53 -22.09
N ALA A 142 -5.59 26.76 -22.12
CA ALA A 142 -4.82 26.94 -23.35
C ALA A 142 -4.85 25.68 -24.23
N GLY A 143 -4.73 24.48 -23.64
CA GLY A 143 -4.91 23.22 -24.36
C GLY A 143 -6.33 23.05 -24.91
N MET A 144 -7.35 23.34 -24.09
CA MET A 144 -8.74 23.33 -24.52
C MET A 144 -9.01 24.25 -25.72
N LEU A 145 -8.45 25.46 -25.70
CA LEU A 145 -8.52 26.41 -26.81
C LEU A 145 -7.76 25.91 -28.05
N ALA A 146 -6.60 25.26 -27.89
CA ALA A 146 -5.89 24.62 -28.99
C ALA A 146 -6.74 23.55 -29.69
N LEU A 147 -7.46 22.73 -28.91
CA LEU A 147 -8.38 21.74 -29.46
C LEU A 147 -9.59 22.39 -30.16
N VAL A 148 -10.19 23.42 -29.55
CA VAL A 148 -11.26 24.22 -30.17
C VAL A 148 -10.82 24.77 -31.52
N ARG A 149 -9.62 25.36 -31.58
CA ARG A 149 -9.04 25.89 -32.83
C ARG A 149 -8.89 24.80 -33.87
N HIS A 150 -8.30 23.67 -33.48
CA HIS A 150 -8.01 22.55 -34.37
C HIS A 150 -9.30 21.94 -34.95
N ARG A 151 -10.34 21.80 -34.13
CA ARG A 151 -11.65 21.26 -34.54
C ARG A 151 -12.56 22.27 -35.24
N GLY A 152 -12.19 23.56 -35.27
CA GLY A 152 -13.00 24.62 -35.86
C GLY A 152 -14.27 24.95 -35.09
N TRP A 153 -14.29 24.72 -33.78
CA TRP A 153 -15.43 25.05 -32.91
C TRP A 153 -15.44 26.54 -32.53
N ASP A 154 -16.61 27.09 -32.15
CA ASP A 154 -16.72 28.46 -31.62
C ASP A 154 -15.99 28.54 -30.26
N PRO A 155 -15.01 29.43 -30.07
CA PRO A 155 -14.34 29.55 -28.78
C PRO A 155 -15.23 30.12 -27.67
N ARG A 156 -16.36 30.77 -27.99
CA ARG A 156 -17.21 31.38 -26.97
C ARG A 156 -17.92 30.31 -26.15
N GLY A 157 -17.81 30.42 -24.83
CA GLY A 157 -18.46 29.49 -23.92
C GLY A 157 -17.85 28.10 -23.88
N TYR A 158 -16.61 27.90 -24.36
CA TYR A 158 -15.97 26.57 -24.39
C TYR A 158 -15.92 25.86 -23.03
N HIS A 159 -16.00 26.61 -21.94
CA HIS A 159 -15.99 26.10 -20.57
C HIS A 159 -17.35 25.52 -20.12
N ALA A 160 -18.46 25.95 -20.74
CA ALA A 160 -19.80 25.62 -20.30
C ALA A 160 -20.28 24.26 -20.83
N ALA A 161 -21.18 23.62 -20.08
CA ALA A 161 -21.84 22.37 -20.50
C ALA A 161 -22.58 22.54 -21.83
N GLY A 162 -22.62 21.47 -22.64
CA GLY A 162 -23.21 21.49 -23.98
C GLY A 162 -22.31 22.04 -25.08
N HIS A 163 -21.17 22.65 -24.74
CA HIS A 163 -20.16 23.00 -25.74
C HIS A 163 -19.47 21.72 -26.27
N PRO A 164 -19.23 21.56 -27.58
CA PRO A 164 -18.61 20.35 -28.16
C PRO A 164 -17.29 19.93 -27.50
N LEU A 165 -16.49 20.90 -27.06
CA LEU A 165 -15.29 20.66 -26.25
C LEU A 165 -15.61 19.89 -24.95
N GLN A 166 -16.59 20.34 -24.17
CA GLN A 166 -16.91 19.70 -22.88
C GLN A 166 -17.53 18.33 -23.08
N GLU A 167 -18.28 18.12 -24.17
CA GLU A 167 -18.74 16.78 -24.58
C GLU A 167 -17.56 15.85 -24.89
N ARG A 168 -16.57 16.32 -25.66
CA ARG A 168 -15.35 15.55 -25.95
C ARG A 168 -14.55 15.23 -24.69
N MET A 169 -14.49 16.15 -23.71
CA MET A 169 -13.88 15.89 -22.41
C MET A 169 -14.63 14.80 -21.64
N ALA A 170 -15.96 14.85 -21.67
CA ALA A 170 -16.78 13.89 -20.99
C ALA A 170 -16.70 12.49 -21.60
N ASP A 171 -16.50 12.38 -22.92
CA ASP A 171 -16.22 11.11 -23.58
C ASP A 171 -14.92 10.47 -23.04
N GLU A 172 -13.87 11.26 -22.82
CA GLU A 172 -12.64 10.76 -22.17
C GLU A 172 -12.90 10.34 -20.73
N ILE A 173 -13.63 11.14 -19.95
CA ILE A 173 -13.95 10.74 -18.57
C ILE A 173 -14.77 9.45 -18.55
N ALA A 174 -15.75 9.31 -19.43
CA ALA A 174 -16.54 8.08 -19.56
C ALA A 174 -15.67 6.88 -19.95
N ARG A 175 -14.78 7.04 -20.94
CA ARG A 175 -13.84 6.01 -21.40
C ARG A 175 -12.96 5.48 -20.26
N TRP A 176 -12.26 6.37 -19.56
CA TRP A 176 -11.25 5.96 -18.58
C TRP A 176 -11.83 5.51 -17.26
N THR A 177 -12.90 6.16 -16.78
CA THR A 177 -13.58 5.74 -15.56
C THR A 177 -14.45 4.49 -15.76
N GLY A 178 -14.86 4.23 -17.01
CA GLY A 178 -15.83 3.19 -17.36
C GLY A 178 -17.27 3.50 -16.97
N ILE A 179 -17.55 4.74 -16.57
CA ILE A 179 -18.90 5.19 -16.27
C ILE A 179 -19.54 5.64 -17.60
N PRO A 180 -20.71 5.08 -18.00
CA PRO A 180 -21.38 5.50 -19.23
C PRO A 180 -21.66 7.02 -19.23
N ARG A 181 -21.53 7.68 -20.39
CA ARG A 181 -21.76 9.13 -20.57
C ARG A 181 -23.06 9.60 -19.90
N ALA A 182 -24.15 8.85 -20.08
CA ALA A 182 -25.47 9.15 -19.51
C ALA A 182 -25.56 9.06 -17.97
N ARG A 183 -24.53 8.54 -17.30
CA ARG A 183 -24.44 8.41 -15.83
C ARG A 183 -23.36 9.31 -15.22
N LEU A 184 -22.64 10.09 -16.03
CA LEU A 184 -21.69 11.06 -15.49
C LEU A 184 -22.45 12.17 -14.77
N LEU A 185 -22.00 12.48 -13.56
CA LEU A 185 -22.50 13.61 -12.79
C LEU A 185 -21.60 14.82 -13.07
N GLU A 186 -22.22 15.98 -13.26
CA GLU A 186 -21.54 17.20 -13.67
C GLU A 186 -21.78 18.34 -12.68
N GLY A 187 -20.78 19.21 -12.55
CA GLY A 187 -20.84 20.47 -11.81
C GLY A 187 -19.91 21.49 -12.46
N VAL A 188 -19.75 22.66 -11.83
CA VAL A 188 -18.85 23.72 -12.32
C VAL A 188 -17.57 23.74 -11.46
N ASP A 189 -16.40 23.66 -12.10
CA ASP A 189 -15.12 23.79 -11.41
C ASP A 189 -14.82 25.27 -11.07
N GLY A 190 -13.91 25.52 -10.13
CA GLY A 190 -13.52 26.89 -9.73
C GLY A 190 -12.87 27.70 -10.86
N CYS A 191 -12.38 27.04 -11.90
CA CYS A 191 -11.88 27.69 -13.11
C CYS A 191 -12.96 27.87 -14.20
N GLY A 192 -14.21 27.45 -13.94
CA GLY A 192 -15.38 27.64 -14.79
C GLY A 192 -15.73 26.49 -15.73
N VAL A 193 -14.88 25.47 -15.90
CA VAL A 193 -15.20 24.33 -16.79
C VAL A 193 -16.10 23.29 -16.14
N VAL A 194 -16.67 22.40 -16.94
CA VAL A 194 -17.40 21.23 -16.43
C VAL A 194 -16.49 20.34 -15.58
N CYS A 195 -16.96 20.01 -14.39
CA CYS A 195 -16.31 19.14 -13.43
C CYS A 195 -17.11 17.84 -13.30
N PHE A 196 -16.45 16.70 -13.45
CA PHE A 196 -17.11 15.40 -13.44
C PHE A 196 -16.97 14.72 -12.07
N ALA A 197 -18.05 14.12 -11.59
CA ALA A 197 -18.08 13.28 -10.40
C ALA A 197 -18.40 11.83 -10.76
N VAL A 198 -17.63 10.93 -10.16
CA VAL A 198 -17.72 9.47 -10.34
C VAL A 198 -17.39 8.78 -9.00
N PRO A 199 -17.68 7.48 -8.84
CA PRO A 199 -17.20 6.74 -7.68
C PRO A 199 -15.68 6.84 -7.54
N LEU A 200 -15.17 6.94 -6.31
CA LEU A 200 -13.74 7.10 -6.03
C LEU A 200 -12.89 5.96 -6.65
N GLU A 201 -13.37 4.71 -6.58
CA GLU A 201 -12.71 3.58 -7.22
C GLU A 201 -12.63 3.69 -8.75
N ALA A 202 -13.56 4.39 -9.39
CA ALA A 202 -13.51 4.63 -10.84
C ALA A 202 -12.42 5.63 -11.22
N ILE A 203 -12.09 6.59 -10.33
CA ILE A 203 -10.93 7.48 -10.48
C ILE A 203 -9.63 6.66 -10.38
N ALA A 204 -9.54 5.76 -9.40
CA ALA A 204 -8.40 4.87 -9.23
C ALA A 204 -8.24 3.96 -10.46
N ARG A 205 -9.31 3.31 -10.92
CA ARG A 205 -9.31 2.51 -12.16
C ARG A 205 -8.83 3.30 -13.36
N ALA A 206 -9.33 4.54 -13.55
CA ALA A 206 -8.94 5.39 -14.65
C ALA A 206 -7.42 5.62 -14.67
N MET A 207 -6.81 5.91 -13.51
CA MET A 207 -5.36 6.07 -13.41
C MET A 207 -4.60 4.77 -13.71
N GLY A 208 -5.07 3.63 -13.20
CA GLY A 208 -4.46 2.32 -13.44
C GLY A 208 -4.48 1.92 -14.92
N ALA A 209 -5.64 2.09 -15.56
CA ALA A 209 -5.80 1.86 -16.99
C ALA A 209 -4.92 2.81 -17.82
N PHE A 210 -4.80 4.07 -17.40
CA PHE A 210 -4.01 5.08 -18.10
C PHE A 210 -2.52 4.77 -18.11
N VAL A 211 -1.94 4.41 -16.96
CA VAL A 211 -0.53 4.01 -16.89
C VAL A 211 -0.27 2.70 -17.62
N GLN A 212 -1.20 1.74 -17.54
CA GLN A 212 -1.10 0.48 -18.28
C GLN A 212 -1.10 0.69 -19.79
N ALA A 213 -1.99 1.54 -20.32
CA ALA A 213 -2.07 1.85 -21.74
C ALA A 213 -0.78 2.54 -22.23
N ALA A 214 -0.26 3.48 -21.45
CA ALA A 214 1.00 4.16 -21.77
C ALA A 214 2.20 3.20 -21.77
N ASP A 215 2.29 2.29 -20.79
CA ASP A 215 3.36 1.30 -20.71
C ASP A 215 3.24 0.23 -21.81
N ALA A 216 2.03 -0.01 -22.33
CA ALA A 216 1.79 -0.83 -23.52
C ALA A 216 2.09 -0.09 -24.84
N GLY A 217 2.46 1.20 -24.81
CA GLY A 217 2.84 1.98 -25.98
C GLY A 217 1.67 2.65 -26.71
N ASP A 218 0.50 2.80 -26.09
CA ASP A 218 -0.60 3.59 -26.65
C ASP A 218 -0.13 5.05 -26.84
N PRO A 219 -0.11 5.60 -28.07
CA PRO A 219 0.47 6.92 -28.35
C PRO A 219 -0.10 8.06 -27.52
N GLY A 220 -1.41 8.03 -27.22
CA GLY A 220 -2.08 9.08 -26.45
C GLY A 220 -1.59 9.13 -25.00
N PRO A 221 -1.90 8.10 -24.19
CA PRO A 221 -1.43 7.97 -22.82
C PRO A 221 0.10 8.05 -22.69
N ALA A 222 0.86 7.43 -23.59
CA ALA A 222 2.32 7.46 -23.56
C ALA A 222 2.88 8.88 -23.75
N SER A 223 2.30 9.68 -24.65
CA SER A 223 2.70 11.07 -24.86
C SER A 223 2.36 11.96 -23.67
N VAL A 224 1.15 11.81 -23.11
CA VAL A 224 0.70 12.57 -21.93
C VAL A 224 1.55 12.25 -20.70
N LEU A 225 1.71 10.96 -20.35
CA LEU A 225 2.53 10.57 -19.22
C LEU A 225 4.02 10.86 -19.45
N GLY A 226 4.51 10.70 -20.67
CA GLY A 226 5.87 11.08 -21.06
C GLY A 226 6.13 12.57 -20.82
N ALA A 227 5.19 13.44 -21.20
CA ALA A 227 5.28 14.87 -20.93
C ALA A 227 5.26 15.18 -19.42
N MET A 228 4.33 14.59 -18.66
CA MET A 228 4.21 14.80 -17.21
C MET A 228 5.47 14.36 -16.45
N THR A 229 6.03 13.20 -16.81
CA THR A 229 7.22 12.62 -16.16
C THR A 229 8.52 13.33 -16.53
N LYS A 230 8.66 13.82 -17.78
CA LYS A 230 9.82 14.60 -18.22
C LYS A 230 9.79 16.06 -17.72
N HIS A 231 8.60 16.61 -17.49
CA HIS A 231 8.41 18.00 -17.06
C HIS A 231 7.50 18.11 -15.82
N PRO A 232 7.86 17.47 -14.69
CA PRO A 232 7.02 17.40 -13.50
C PRO A 232 6.74 18.78 -12.88
N ARG A 233 7.63 19.76 -13.08
CA ARG A 233 7.42 21.15 -12.67
C ARG A 233 6.23 21.79 -13.39
N MET A 234 6.02 21.50 -14.68
CA MET A 234 4.85 22.00 -15.42
C MET A 234 3.52 21.45 -14.90
N VAL A 235 3.54 20.29 -14.22
CA VAL A 235 2.33 19.63 -13.71
C VAL A 235 1.79 20.31 -12.45
N ALA A 236 2.64 20.84 -11.57
CA ALA A 236 2.18 21.49 -10.33
C ALA A 236 3.04 22.68 -9.91
N GLY A 237 4.35 22.61 -10.09
CA GLY A 237 5.28 23.70 -9.82
C GLY A 237 6.16 23.43 -8.61
N THR A 238 7.00 24.40 -8.28
CA THR A 238 7.99 24.30 -7.22
C THR A 238 7.33 23.98 -5.87
N GLY A 239 7.93 23.02 -5.18
CA GLY A 239 7.55 22.65 -3.83
C GLY A 239 6.19 21.97 -3.67
N ARG A 240 5.60 21.43 -4.75
CA ARG A 240 4.32 20.70 -4.73
C ARG A 240 4.56 19.20 -4.71
N LEU A 241 3.77 18.46 -3.93
CA LEU A 241 3.91 17.01 -3.81
C LEU A 241 3.83 16.27 -5.16
N CYS A 242 2.96 16.69 -6.10
CA CYS A 242 2.92 16.06 -7.43
C CYS A 242 4.30 16.09 -8.13
N THR A 243 4.96 17.25 -8.11
CA THR A 243 6.24 17.46 -8.77
C THR A 243 7.33 16.64 -8.08
N GLU A 244 7.43 16.77 -6.76
CA GLU A 244 8.48 16.09 -5.99
C GLU A 244 8.30 14.57 -5.97
N LEU A 245 7.07 14.06 -5.99
CA LEU A 245 6.82 12.62 -6.03
C LEU A 245 7.19 12.02 -7.39
N ILE A 246 6.88 12.70 -8.49
CA ILE A 246 7.30 12.26 -9.84
C ILE A 246 8.84 12.27 -9.94
N GLU A 247 9.50 13.32 -9.44
CA GLU A 247 10.96 13.43 -9.43
C GLU A 247 11.63 12.39 -8.51
N ALA A 248 11.07 12.17 -7.32
CA ALA A 248 11.61 11.25 -6.31
C ALA A 248 11.51 9.79 -6.76
N THR A 249 10.40 9.42 -7.40
CA THR A 249 10.16 8.06 -7.90
C THR A 249 10.65 7.86 -9.33
N ARG A 250 11.35 8.85 -9.92
CA ARG A 250 11.85 8.83 -11.31
C ARG A 250 10.75 8.47 -12.33
N GLY A 251 9.55 8.98 -12.11
CA GLY A 251 8.38 8.75 -12.96
C GLY A 251 7.67 7.41 -12.76
N LEU A 252 8.07 6.57 -11.80
CA LEU A 252 7.34 5.36 -11.43
C LEU A 252 5.92 5.71 -10.95
N VAL A 253 5.79 6.75 -10.13
CA VAL A 253 4.50 7.23 -9.63
C VAL A 253 4.18 8.57 -10.30
N VAL A 254 3.08 8.62 -11.04
CA VAL A 254 2.55 9.85 -11.65
C VAL A 254 1.33 10.30 -10.87
N ALA A 255 1.50 11.35 -10.06
CA ALA A 255 0.46 11.83 -9.16
C ALA A 255 -0.15 13.16 -9.61
N LYS A 256 -1.45 13.33 -9.33
CA LYS A 256 -2.20 14.53 -9.68
C LYS A 256 -3.17 14.92 -8.56
N VAL A 257 -2.98 16.14 -8.06
CA VAL A 257 -3.88 16.76 -7.08
C VAL A 257 -5.20 17.20 -7.70
N GLY A 258 -6.30 16.98 -6.97
CA GLY A 258 -7.60 17.64 -7.13
C GLY A 258 -7.85 18.62 -5.97
N ALA A 259 -8.68 19.63 -6.20
CA ALA A 259 -9.14 20.50 -5.09
C ALA A 259 -10.05 19.71 -4.13
N GLU A 260 -10.42 20.29 -2.98
CA GLU A 260 -11.32 19.66 -1.99
C GLU A 260 -10.84 18.27 -1.56
N GLY A 261 -9.57 18.15 -1.17
CA GLY A 261 -9.03 16.94 -0.54
C GLY A 261 -8.82 15.75 -1.48
N VAL A 262 -9.00 15.91 -2.80
CA VAL A 262 -8.84 14.82 -3.78
C VAL A 262 -7.38 14.66 -4.21
N TYR A 263 -6.92 13.42 -4.31
CA TYR A 263 -5.63 13.10 -4.92
C TYR A 263 -5.71 11.77 -5.66
N CYS A 264 -5.04 11.66 -6.81
CA CYS A 264 -4.86 10.39 -7.48
C CYS A 264 -3.40 10.17 -7.91
N ALA A 265 -3.05 8.91 -8.13
CA ALA A 265 -1.75 8.51 -8.66
C ALA A 265 -1.88 7.27 -9.53
N GLY A 266 -1.05 7.16 -10.55
CA GLY A 266 -0.85 5.94 -11.33
C GLY A 266 0.56 5.42 -11.13
N VAL A 267 0.71 4.10 -11.04
CA VAL A 267 1.97 3.40 -10.81
C VAL A 267 2.35 2.63 -12.07
N ARG A 268 3.36 3.14 -12.76
CA ARG A 268 3.88 2.55 -14.00
C ARG A 268 4.51 1.19 -13.74
N GLY A 269 4.50 0.33 -14.75
CA GLY A 269 4.98 -1.05 -14.69
C GLY A 269 4.12 -2.00 -13.85
N ARG A 270 3.21 -1.49 -13.00
CA ARG A 270 2.29 -2.29 -12.19
C ARG A 270 0.82 -2.15 -12.62
N GLY A 271 0.49 -1.18 -13.48
CA GLY A 271 -0.90 -0.95 -13.89
C GLY A 271 -1.83 -0.58 -12.74
N LEU A 272 -1.29 -0.03 -11.64
CA LEU A 272 -2.07 0.32 -10.45
C LEU A 272 -2.46 1.79 -10.47
N GLY A 273 -3.71 2.07 -10.13
CA GLY A 273 -4.18 3.42 -9.87
C GLY A 273 -4.66 3.56 -8.44
N ILE A 274 -4.45 4.75 -7.89
CA ILE A 274 -4.76 5.13 -6.53
C ILE A 274 -5.62 6.38 -6.61
N ALA A 275 -6.69 6.43 -5.83
CA ALA A 275 -7.46 7.66 -5.64
C ALA A 275 -7.88 7.77 -4.17
N LEU A 276 -7.79 8.98 -3.63
CA LEU A 276 -8.25 9.30 -2.29
C LEU A 276 -9.03 10.60 -2.26
N THR A 277 -9.86 10.75 -1.24
CA THR A 277 -10.53 12.00 -0.87
C THR A 277 -10.53 12.17 0.65
N VAL A 278 -10.42 13.41 1.10
CA VAL A 278 -10.55 13.78 2.52
C VAL A 278 -11.89 14.47 2.71
N GLU A 279 -12.69 14.01 3.68
CA GLU A 279 -14.10 14.43 3.82
C GLU A 279 -14.29 15.94 4.01
N ASP A 280 -13.35 16.61 4.67
CA ASP A 280 -13.39 18.06 4.94
C ASP A 280 -12.64 18.90 3.88
N GLY A 281 -12.19 18.25 2.80
CA GLY A 281 -11.48 18.91 1.71
C GLY A 281 -10.04 19.31 2.02
N ALA A 282 -9.48 18.92 3.17
CA ALA A 282 -8.17 19.38 3.61
C ALA A 282 -7.02 18.83 2.75
N LYS A 283 -6.47 19.69 1.88
CA LYS A 283 -5.30 19.37 1.05
C LYS A 283 -4.10 18.84 1.86
N ARG A 284 -3.80 19.46 3.00
CA ARG A 284 -2.67 19.07 3.87
C ARG A 284 -2.78 17.62 4.36
N ALA A 285 -4.00 17.13 4.56
CA ALA A 285 -4.26 15.75 4.94
C ALA A 285 -4.17 14.81 3.73
N ALA A 286 -4.67 15.25 2.56
CA ALA A 286 -4.59 14.49 1.32
C ALA A 286 -3.14 14.18 0.91
N GLU A 287 -2.24 15.16 1.06
CA GLU A 287 -0.80 15.00 0.76
C GLU A 287 -0.14 13.96 1.67
N VAL A 288 -0.46 13.97 2.97
CA VAL A 288 0.06 13.01 3.96
C VAL A 288 -0.53 11.62 3.73
N ALA A 289 -1.83 11.53 3.48
CA ALA A 289 -2.52 10.27 3.22
C ALA A 289 -1.98 9.57 1.97
N LEU A 290 -1.71 10.31 0.89
CA LEU A 290 -1.12 9.74 -0.32
C LEU A 290 0.24 9.11 -0.03
N LEU A 291 1.12 9.82 0.68
CA LEU A 291 2.44 9.31 1.02
C LEU A 291 2.36 8.05 1.91
N ALA A 292 1.47 8.03 2.89
CA ALA A 292 1.23 6.86 3.73
C ALA A 292 0.73 5.65 2.92
N ILE A 293 -0.17 5.88 1.96
CA ILE A 293 -0.65 4.85 1.04
C ILE A 293 0.49 4.31 0.17
N LEU A 294 1.33 5.18 -0.40
CA LEU A 294 2.46 4.76 -1.23
C LEU A 294 3.51 3.97 -0.43
N ASP A 295 3.73 4.31 0.84
CA ASP A 295 4.61 3.57 1.76
C ASP A 295 4.09 2.15 2.02
N GLN A 296 2.80 2.02 2.36
CA GLN A 296 2.15 0.72 2.59
C GLN A 296 2.08 -0.18 1.34
N LEU A 297 2.17 0.43 0.16
CA LEU A 297 2.26 -0.27 -1.13
C LEU A 297 3.71 -0.57 -1.53
N GLU A 298 4.69 -0.20 -0.72
CA GLU A 298 6.13 -0.38 -0.95
C GLU A 298 6.58 0.27 -2.28
N LEU A 299 6.07 1.48 -2.54
CA LEU A 299 6.36 2.25 -3.75
C LEU A 299 7.39 3.37 -3.54
N LEU A 300 7.83 3.57 -2.29
CA LEU A 300 8.81 4.57 -1.91
C LEU A 300 10.03 3.87 -1.32
N ASP A 301 11.12 3.83 -2.08
CA ASP A 301 12.41 3.34 -1.59
C ASP A 301 13.11 4.39 -0.71
N ILE A 302 14.26 4.02 -0.13
CA ILE A 302 15.04 4.88 0.76
C ILE A 302 15.46 6.19 0.05
N GLU A 303 15.76 6.14 -1.24
CA GLU A 303 16.18 7.31 -2.01
C GLU A 303 15.01 8.26 -2.27
N ALA A 304 13.85 7.72 -2.67
CA ALA A 304 12.62 8.47 -2.82
C ALA A 304 12.23 9.13 -1.49
N TRP A 305 12.32 8.40 -0.38
CA TRP A 305 12.07 8.95 0.95
C TRP A 305 13.04 10.07 1.33
N SER A 306 14.33 9.95 0.99
CA SER A 306 15.33 10.98 1.23
C SER A 306 15.02 12.27 0.47
N ARG A 307 14.49 12.17 -0.77
CA ARG A 307 14.05 13.33 -1.56
C ARG A 307 12.74 13.95 -1.07
N LEU A 308 11.97 13.19 -0.28
CA LEU A 308 10.68 13.61 0.28
C LEU A 308 10.77 13.96 1.78
N GLU A 309 11.97 14.15 2.34
CA GLU A 309 12.19 14.38 3.78
C GLU A 309 11.37 15.56 4.34
N ARG A 310 11.17 16.61 3.55
CA ARG A 310 10.31 17.76 3.94
C ARG A 310 8.85 17.38 4.24
N TRP A 311 8.40 16.22 3.79
CA TRP A 311 7.08 15.67 4.05
C TRP A 311 7.08 14.65 5.22
N LYS A 312 8.24 14.31 5.80
CA LYS A 312 8.38 13.30 6.88
C LYS A 312 9.24 13.81 8.06
N PRO A 313 8.64 14.17 9.21
CA PRO A 313 7.20 14.31 9.44
C PRO A 313 6.65 15.56 8.73
N ALA A 314 5.38 15.54 8.35
CA ALA A 314 4.69 16.67 7.73
C ALA A 314 4.45 17.77 8.78
N ARG A 315 5.43 18.65 8.95
CA ARG A 315 5.42 19.71 9.97
C ARG A 315 4.68 20.95 9.47
N VAL A 316 3.76 21.45 10.28
CA VAL A 316 3.23 22.81 10.16
C VAL A 316 4.19 23.75 10.88
N ARG A 317 4.71 24.75 10.16
CA ARG A 317 5.65 25.73 10.73
C ARG A 317 4.93 27.00 11.17
N ASN A 318 5.41 27.64 12.24
CA ASN A 318 4.96 28.97 12.63
C ASN A 318 5.55 30.05 11.70
N THR A 319 5.19 31.31 11.91
CA THR A 319 5.69 32.46 11.12
C THR A 319 7.19 32.72 11.29
N ARG A 320 7.86 32.07 12.25
CA ARG A 320 9.32 32.06 12.43
C ARG A 320 10.00 30.88 11.72
N GLY A 321 9.23 30.01 11.07
CA GLY A 321 9.73 28.80 10.41
C GLY A 321 9.98 27.62 11.35
N GLU A 322 9.64 27.73 12.63
CA GLU A 322 9.83 26.67 13.63
C GLU A 322 8.68 25.65 13.58
N PRO A 323 8.92 24.36 13.85
CA PRO A 323 7.84 23.36 13.94
C PRO A 323 6.81 23.74 15.01
N ALA A 324 5.54 23.87 14.61
CA ALA A 324 4.44 24.27 15.48
C ALA A 324 3.38 23.18 15.66
N ALA A 325 3.20 22.32 14.66
CA ALA A 325 2.35 21.13 14.72
C ALA A 325 2.85 20.09 13.70
N GLN A 326 2.33 18.87 13.75
CA GLN A 326 2.64 17.81 12.80
C GLN A 326 1.39 17.05 12.38
N LEU A 327 1.34 16.63 11.12
CA LEU A 327 0.33 15.71 10.63
C LEU A 327 0.86 14.28 10.67
N GLU A 328 0.07 13.38 11.23
CA GLU A 328 0.37 11.96 11.39
C GLU A 328 -0.72 11.13 10.69
N PRO A 329 -0.36 10.22 9.77
CA PRO A 329 -1.31 9.28 9.21
C PRO A 329 -1.62 8.17 10.22
N ASP A 330 -2.89 8.02 10.55
CA ASP A 330 -3.49 6.86 11.23
C ASP A 330 -4.44 6.20 10.23
N LEU A 331 -3.85 5.58 9.21
CA LEU A 331 -4.54 5.03 8.05
C LEU A 331 -3.90 3.69 7.72
N GLU A 332 -4.72 2.65 7.59
CA GLU A 332 -4.30 1.32 7.15
C GLU A 332 -5.15 0.88 5.95
N LEU A 333 -4.48 0.48 4.88
CA LEU A 333 -5.14 -0.05 3.71
C LEU A 333 -5.51 -1.51 3.92
N ARG A 334 -6.81 -1.80 3.85
CA ARG A 334 -7.31 -3.17 3.79
C ARG A 334 -7.08 -3.73 2.40
N ARG A 335 -6.28 -4.78 2.27
CA ARG A 335 -6.10 -5.51 1.01
C ARG A 335 -7.39 -6.24 0.64
N VAL A 336 -7.83 -6.10 -0.62
CA VAL A 336 -9.05 -6.73 -1.14
C VAL A 336 -8.64 -7.98 -1.92
N GLY A 337 -8.96 -9.16 -1.36
CA GLY A 337 -8.69 -10.45 -2.00
C GLY A 337 -9.52 -10.64 -3.27
N ALA A 338 -8.93 -11.24 -4.30
CA ALA A 338 -9.63 -11.56 -5.54
C ALA A 338 -10.68 -12.66 -5.30
N THR A 339 -11.97 -12.32 -5.42
CA THR A 339 -13.05 -13.30 -5.45
C THR A 339 -13.34 -13.75 -6.89
N GLY A 340 -12.90 -14.98 -7.22
CA GLY A 340 -13.49 -15.93 -8.20
C GLY A 340 -13.39 -15.63 -9.70
N VAL A 341 -12.74 -16.52 -10.48
CA VAL A 341 -13.34 -17.52 -11.42
C VAL A 341 -12.21 -18.29 -12.14
N GLY A 342 -12.25 -19.64 -12.11
CA GLY A 342 -11.77 -20.52 -13.18
C GLY A 342 -10.35 -21.10 -13.08
N ASP A 343 -10.27 -22.44 -13.10
CA ASP A 343 -9.10 -23.32 -13.08
C ASP A 343 -7.99 -23.00 -14.12
N ASP A 344 -6.71 -23.11 -13.73
CA ASP A 344 -5.70 -24.07 -14.24
C ASP A 344 -4.25 -23.57 -14.01
N GLU A 345 -3.33 -24.51 -13.87
CA GLU A 345 -1.97 -24.49 -13.32
C GLU A 345 -1.01 -23.34 -13.73
N SER A 346 -0.36 -22.69 -12.73
CA SER A 346 1.12 -22.52 -12.61
C SER A 346 1.55 -21.41 -11.61
N GLY A 347 1.89 -21.81 -10.36
CA GLY A 347 2.82 -21.11 -9.44
C GLY A 347 2.35 -19.83 -8.71
N PRO A 348 2.24 -19.80 -7.36
CA PRO A 348 1.74 -18.63 -6.64
C PRO A 348 2.84 -17.60 -6.30
N ARG A 349 2.53 -16.30 -6.43
CA ARG A 349 3.26 -15.20 -5.75
C ARG A 349 2.65 -14.95 -4.36
N ALA A 350 3.49 -14.56 -3.40
CA ALA A 350 3.35 -14.78 -1.95
C ALA A 350 2.33 -13.91 -1.17
N ASP A 351 1.45 -13.15 -1.82
CA ASP A 351 0.47 -12.29 -1.12
C ASP A 351 -0.88 -13.00 -0.97
N GLY A 352 -1.27 -13.32 0.27
CA GLY A 352 -2.48 -14.11 0.59
C GLY A 352 -2.20 -15.57 0.96
N VAL A 353 -0.93 -15.92 1.16
CA VAL A 353 -0.52 -17.28 1.50
C VAL A 353 -0.81 -17.60 2.97
N LEU A 354 -0.45 -16.70 3.89
CA LEU A 354 -0.79 -16.80 5.31
C LEU A 354 -2.00 -15.91 5.63
N SER A 355 -2.95 -16.42 6.43
CA SER A 355 -4.06 -15.60 6.92
C SER A 355 -3.54 -14.48 7.84
N PRO A 356 -4.27 -13.36 8.00
CA PRO A 356 -3.87 -12.27 8.89
C PRO A 356 -3.56 -12.74 10.32
N SER A 357 -4.38 -13.63 10.87
CA SER A 357 -4.17 -14.21 12.20
C SER A 357 -2.87 -15.00 12.27
N VAL A 358 -2.56 -15.83 11.27
CA VAL A 358 -1.30 -16.60 11.25
C VAL A 358 -0.08 -15.68 11.12
N ARG A 359 -0.17 -14.61 10.32
CA ARG A 359 0.91 -13.62 10.20
C ARG A 359 1.21 -12.95 11.54
N VAL A 360 0.18 -12.52 12.28
CA VAL A 360 0.32 -11.92 13.61
C VAL A 360 1.04 -12.87 14.57
N LEU A 361 0.65 -14.14 14.62
CA LEU A 361 1.24 -15.12 15.55
C LEU A 361 2.67 -15.52 15.16
N VAL A 362 2.99 -15.60 13.86
CA VAL A 362 4.35 -15.80 13.36
C VAL A 362 5.24 -14.60 13.71
N SER A 363 4.76 -13.37 13.49
CA SER A 363 5.49 -12.15 13.87
C SER A 363 5.67 -12.01 15.39
N LEU A 364 4.69 -12.42 16.19
CA LEU A 364 4.81 -12.43 17.64
C LEU A 364 5.89 -13.43 18.08
N SER A 365 5.88 -14.63 17.49
CA SER A 365 6.83 -15.70 17.78
C SER A 365 8.27 -15.28 17.45
N SER A 366 8.50 -14.67 16.27
CA SER A 366 9.83 -14.18 15.89
C SER A 366 10.28 -12.99 16.76
N ALA A 367 9.39 -12.07 17.12
CA ALA A 367 9.71 -10.94 17.99
C ALA A 367 10.10 -11.41 19.41
N LEU A 368 9.40 -12.40 19.96
CA LEU A 368 9.75 -13.05 21.23
C LEU A 368 11.12 -13.74 21.16
N ALA A 369 11.42 -14.42 20.05
CA ALA A 369 12.70 -15.06 19.81
C ALA A 369 13.85 -14.05 19.67
N ALA A 370 13.59 -12.88 19.08
CA ALA A 370 14.56 -11.79 18.97
C ALA A 370 14.73 -11.03 20.29
N GLY A 371 13.74 -11.07 21.19
CA GLY A 371 13.70 -10.20 22.37
C GLY A 371 13.41 -8.73 22.03
N ASP A 372 12.73 -8.48 20.91
CA ASP A 372 12.38 -7.13 20.43
C ASP A 372 11.07 -6.66 21.09
N ASP A 373 11.20 -5.96 22.22
CA ASP A 373 10.06 -5.51 23.03
C ASP A 373 9.13 -4.53 22.28
N GLU A 374 9.67 -3.72 21.37
CA GLU A 374 8.85 -2.78 20.58
C GLU A 374 8.09 -3.49 19.46
N ARG A 375 8.68 -4.50 18.82
CA ARG A 375 7.96 -5.37 17.87
C ARG A 375 6.90 -6.21 18.58
N ILE A 376 7.19 -6.76 19.76
CA ILE A 376 6.20 -7.47 20.59
C ILE A 376 5.02 -6.55 20.89
N ARG A 377 5.26 -5.32 21.35
CA ARG A 377 4.21 -4.34 21.67
C ARG A 377 3.33 -4.03 20.46
N ARG A 378 3.93 -3.77 19.29
CA ARG A 378 3.18 -3.46 18.06
C ARG A 378 2.34 -4.64 17.59
N VAL A 379 2.90 -5.86 17.58
CA VAL A 379 2.18 -7.05 17.14
C VAL A 379 1.01 -7.38 18.08
N LEU A 380 1.20 -7.24 19.40
CA LEU A 380 0.13 -7.44 20.37
C LEU A 380 -1.00 -6.42 20.21
N LEU A 381 -0.70 -5.15 19.88
CA LEU A 381 -1.76 -4.17 19.56
C LEU A 381 -2.59 -4.56 18.33
N VAL A 382 -1.93 -5.06 17.29
CA VAL A 382 -2.63 -5.59 16.10
C VAL A 382 -3.50 -6.79 16.47
N ALA A 383 -2.98 -7.70 17.29
CA ALA A 383 -3.73 -8.88 17.75
C ALA A 383 -4.97 -8.50 18.58
N ALA A 384 -4.86 -7.46 19.42
CA ALA A 384 -6.00 -6.92 20.17
C ALA A 384 -7.06 -6.31 19.23
N GLY A 385 -6.64 -5.56 18.21
CA GLY A 385 -7.56 -5.01 17.21
C GLY A 385 -8.27 -6.07 16.35
N LEU A 386 -7.72 -7.29 16.30
CA LEU A 386 -8.30 -8.45 15.62
C LEU A 386 -9.06 -9.41 16.56
N GLU A 387 -9.23 -9.06 17.83
CA GLU A 387 -9.94 -9.86 18.84
C GLU A 387 -9.38 -11.29 18.98
N MET A 388 -8.05 -11.43 18.92
CA MET A 388 -7.33 -12.72 18.92
C MET A 388 -6.93 -13.21 20.33
N ASP A 389 -7.78 -13.01 21.33
CA ASP A 389 -7.43 -13.27 22.73
C ASP A 389 -6.94 -14.69 22.98
N ARG A 390 -7.66 -15.68 22.43
CA ARG A 390 -7.36 -17.10 22.65
C ARG A 390 -6.08 -17.53 21.93
N GLU A 391 -5.89 -17.08 20.70
CA GLU A 391 -4.76 -17.44 19.86
C GLU A 391 -3.46 -16.84 20.39
N VAL A 392 -3.50 -15.59 20.87
CA VAL A 392 -2.35 -14.93 21.50
C VAL A 392 -1.95 -15.64 22.78
N GLU A 393 -2.91 -15.99 23.64
CA GLU A 393 -2.64 -16.75 24.88
C GLU A 393 -1.97 -18.09 24.56
N GLU A 394 -2.51 -18.85 23.59
CA GLU A 394 -1.94 -20.15 23.20
C GLU A 394 -0.58 -20.01 22.51
N CYS A 395 -0.33 -18.91 21.80
CA CYS A 395 0.97 -18.60 21.20
C CYS A 395 2.02 -18.21 22.26
N LEU A 396 1.66 -17.42 23.26
CA LEU A 396 2.53 -17.07 24.38
C LEU A 396 2.83 -18.29 25.27
N LEU A 397 1.82 -19.14 25.50
CA LEU A 397 1.99 -20.42 26.20
C LEU A 397 2.96 -21.33 25.44
N GLN A 398 2.85 -21.53 24.13
CA GLN A 398 3.81 -22.40 23.43
C GLN A 398 5.23 -21.81 23.39
N ALA A 399 5.35 -20.48 23.28
CA ALA A 399 6.64 -19.82 23.11
C ALA A 399 7.63 -20.16 24.24
N HIS A 400 7.17 -20.37 25.49
CA HIS A 400 8.05 -20.68 26.61
C HIS A 400 8.93 -21.94 26.41
N LEU A 401 8.50 -22.90 25.56
CA LEU A 401 9.28 -24.10 25.25
C LEU A 401 10.56 -23.77 24.47
N PHE A 402 10.56 -22.66 23.73
CA PHE A 402 11.62 -22.30 22.79
C PHE A 402 12.38 -21.05 23.21
N VAL A 403 11.70 -20.06 23.80
CA VAL A 403 12.32 -18.79 24.26
C VAL A 403 12.49 -18.71 25.78
N GLY A 404 12.03 -19.73 26.51
CA GLY A 404 12.09 -19.80 27.98
C GLY A 404 11.04 -18.94 28.69
N PHE A 405 10.91 -19.17 30.00
CA PHE A 405 9.97 -18.42 30.86
C PHE A 405 10.15 -16.90 30.83
N PRO A 406 11.37 -16.33 30.91
CA PRO A 406 11.52 -14.87 31.02
C PRO A 406 10.87 -14.10 29.85
N ARG A 407 11.11 -14.56 28.61
CA ARG A 407 10.58 -13.89 27.41
C ARG A 407 9.08 -14.15 27.23
N ALA A 408 8.61 -15.36 27.55
CA ALA A 408 7.18 -15.65 27.54
C ALA A 408 6.42 -14.80 28.58
N LEU A 409 6.94 -14.68 29.80
CA LEU A 409 6.35 -13.85 30.86
C LEU A 409 6.32 -12.38 30.49
N ASN A 410 7.36 -11.85 29.83
CA ASN A 410 7.35 -10.49 29.30
C ASN A 410 6.22 -10.32 28.28
N GLY A 411 6.04 -11.28 27.36
CA GLY A 411 4.93 -11.28 26.41
C GLY A 411 3.56 -11.25 27.10
N PHE A 412 3.34 -12.10 28.11
CA PHE A 412 2.11 -12.08 28.91
C PHE A 412 1.92 -10.74 29.64
N ALA A 413 2.96 -10.18 30.26
CA ALA A 413 2.87 -8.90 30.94
C ALA A 413 2.44 -7.77 30.00
N ARG A 414 2.98 -7.76 28.77
CA ARG A 414 2.60 -6.81 27.72
C ARG A 414 1.16 -7.02 27.25
N TRP A 415 0.76 -8.28 27.04
CA TRP A 415 -0.61 -8.61 26.65
C TRP A 415 -1.63 -8.17 27.71
N ARG A 416 -1.34 -8.42 28.99
CA ARG A 416 -2.18 -8.02 30.12
C ARG A 416 -2.26 -6.50 30.31
N ALA A 417 -1.26 -5.75 29.85
CA ALA A 417 -1.30 -4.30 29.90
C ALA A 417 -2.31 -3.68 28.89
N LEU A 418 -2.69 -4.42 27.85
CA LEU A 418 -3.67 -3.96 26.85
C LEU A 418 -5.12 -4.11 27.34
N ASP A 419 -5.40 -5.18 28.09
CA ASP A 419 -6.67 -5.36 28.79
C ASP A 419 -6.46 -6.07 30.14
N PRO A 420 -6.36 -5.29 31.25
CA PRO A 420 -6.21 -5.84 32.60
C PRO A 420 -7.44 -6.61 33.11
N GLY A 421 -8.60 -6.43 32.46
CA GLY A 421 -9.88 -7.02 32.87
C GLY A 421 -10.26 -8.31 32.12
N ALA A 422 -9.49 -8.70 31.09
CA ALA A 422 -9.77 -9.85 30.26
C ALA A 422 -9.84 -11.16 31.07
N VAL A 423 -10.85 -11.99 30.76
CA VAL A 423 -11.00 -13.33 31.34
C VAL A 423 -9.89 -14.23 30.77
N ARG A 424 -9.10 -14.84 31.66
CA ARG A 424 -8.05 -15.77 31.28
C ARG A 424 -8.68 -17.05 30.73
N THR A 425 -8.50 -17.30 29.44
CA THR A 425 -9.01 -18.51 28.78
C THR A 425 -7.95 -19.60 28.78
N GLY A 426 -8.30 -20.84 29.15
CA GLY A 426 -7.38 -21.96 29.02
C GLY A 426 -7.81 -23.22 29.76
N GLU A 427 -7.31 -24.38 29.31
CA GLU A 427 -7.42 -25.64 30.03
C GLU A 427 -6.60 -25.56 31.34
N SER A 428 -7.26 -25.73 32.48
CA SER A 428 -6.67 -25.79 33.83
C SER A 428 -6.97 -27.15 34.47
N GLY A 429 -5.93 -27.96 34.68
CA GLY A 429 -6.03 -29.28 35.30
C GLY A 429 -4.78 -30.12 35.01
N GLU A 430 -4.39 -30.99 35.94
CA GLU A 430 -3.25 -31.91 35.78
C GLU A 430 -3.77 -33.31 35.42
N ASP A 431 -3.88 -33.60 34.11
CA ASP A 431 -4.20 -34.93 33.60
C ASP A 431 -3.03 -35.47 32.76
N ARG A 432 -2.14 -36.15 33.46
CA ARG A 432 -0.89 -36.66 32.90
C ARG A 432 -1.10 -37.73 31.84
N GLU A 433 -2.09 -38.60 32.03
CA GLU A 433 -2.40 -39.66 31.07
C GLU A 433 -2.97 -39.06 29.78
N LEU A 434 -3.82 -38.05 29.90
CA LEU A 434 -4.28 -37.27 28.76
C LEU A 434 -3.11 -36.60 28.03
N TRP A 435 -2.20 -35.93 28.75
CA TRP A 435 -1.06 -35.26 28.14
C TRP A 435 -0.14 -36.23 27.43
N LYS A 436 0.15 -37.39 28.04
CA LYS A 436 0.95 -38.44 27.40
C LYS A 436 0.28 -38.90 26.11
N ALA A 437 -0.99 -39.30 26.15
CA ALA A 437 -1.70 -39.78 24.96
C ALA A 437 -1.80 -38.71 23.87
N ARG A 438 -2.03 -37.45 24.24
CA ARG A 438 -2.08 -36.30 23.32
C ARG A 438 -0.72 -36.01 22.70
N GLY A 439 0.34 -36.05 23.51
CA GLY A 439 1.71 -35.82 23.08
C GLY A 439 2.22 -36.89 22.13
N GLU A 440 1.94 -38.17 22.41
CA GLU A 440 2.32 -39.27 21.51
C GLU A 440 1.61 -39.17 20.16
N ARG A 441 0.33 -38.75 20.13
CA ARG A 441 -0.39 -38.51 18.88
C ARG A 441 0.22 -37.36 18.09
N LEU A 442 0.33 -36.17 18.70
CA LEU A 442 0.81 -34.98 18.02
C LEU A 442 2.27 -35.12 17.56
N CYS A 443 3.14 -35.66 18.41
CA CYS A 443 4.54 -35.88 18.06
C CYS A 443 4.66 -36.88 16.89
N ARG A 444 3.82 -37.93 16.84
CA ARG A 444 3.78 -38.84 15.70
C ARG A 444 3.25 -38.18 14.43
N GLU A 445 2.29 -37.27 14.52
CA GLU A 445 1.82 -36.45 13.38
C GLU A 445 2.93 -35.54 12.85
N VAL A 446 3.70 -34.90 13.74
CA VAL A 446 4.79 -33.98 13.37
C VAL A 446 5.99 -34.72 12.79
N TYR A 447 6.38 -35.89 13.31
CA TYR A 447 7.61 -36.60 12.87
C TYR A 447 7.36 -37.78 11.92
N GLY A 448 6.14 -38.32 11.83
CA GLY A 448 5.82 -39.44 10.96
C GLY A 448 6.64 -40.70 11.30
N SER A 449 7.23 -41.33 10.28
CA SER A 449 8.10 -42.51 10.41
C SER A 449 9.30 -42.30 11.35
N ALA A 450 9.78 -41.06 11.48
CA ALA A 450 10.93 -40.72 12.32
C ALA A 450 10.60 -40.69 13.83
N TYR A 451 9.33 -40.82 14.22
CA TYR A 451 8.90 -40.69 15.61
C TYR A 451 9.59 -41.67 16.57
N GLU A 452 9.62 -42.97 16.24
CA GLU A 452 10.22 -43.97 17.13
C GLU A 452 11.74 -43.74 17.27
N GLY A 453 12.42 -43.44 16.17
CA GLY A 453 13.86 -43.14 16.17
C GLY A 453 14.20 -41.85 16.91
N LEU A 454 13.36 -40.81 16.82
CA LEU A 454 13.51 -39.58 17.60
C LEU A 454 13.47 -39.87 19.11
N ARG A 455 12.48 -40.67 19.55
CA ARG A 455 12.30 -41.01 20.97
C ARG A 455 13.47 -41.81 21.52
N GLU A 456 13.95 -42.79 20.75
CA GLU A 456 15.13 -43.55 21.11
C GLU A 456 16.36 -42.64 21.26
N ASN A 457 16.59 -41.75 20.29
CA ASN A 457 17.71 -40.80 20.31
C ASN A 457 17.65 -39.84 21.51
N ILE A 458 16.48 -39.26 21.80
CA ILE A 458 16.32 -38.35 22.94
C ILE A 458 16.42 -39.11 24.27
N GLY A 459 15.90 -40.35 24.34
CA GLY A 459 16.06 -41.22 25.50
C GLY A 459 17.52 -41.55 25.79
N HIS A 460 18.34 -41.73 24.75
CA HIS A 460 19.79 -41.91 24.88
C HIS A 460 20.51 -40.64 25.37
N LEU A 461 20.02 -39.44 25.02
CA LEU A 461 20.55 -38.19 25.59
C LEU A 461 20.25 -38.12 27.09
N HIS A 462 18.98 -38.34 27.48
CA HIS A 462 18.58 -38.46 28.88
C HIS A 462 17.15 -39.05 29.00
N PRO A 463 16.89 -40.03 29.89
CA PRO A 463 15.58 -40.68 29.98
C PRO A 463 14.43 -39.74 30.39
N ALA A 464 14.72 -38.67 31.14
CA ALA A 464 13.70 -37.66 31.46
C ALA A 464 13.32 -36.79 30.24
N MET A 465 14.22 -36.61 29.28
CA MET A 465 13.98 -35.71 28.13
C MET A 465 12.95 -36.28 27.16
N ASP A 466 12.96 -37.59 26.91
CA ASP A 466 11.94 -38.24 26.09
C ASP A 466 10.55 -38.02 26.70
N ARG A 467 10.45 -38.29 28.00
CA ARG A 467 9.22 -38.11 28.76
C ARG A 467 8.75 -36.66 28.77
N TRP A 468 9.63 -35.70 29.06
CA TRP A 468 9.26 -34.28 29.09
C TRP A 468 8.88 -33.76 27.72
N MET A 469 9.58 -34.16 26.67
CA MET A 469 9.21 -33.80 25.30
C MET A 469 7.79 -34.26 24.98
N VAL A 470 7.46 -35.52 25.26
CA VAL A 470 6.14 -36.09 24.95
C VAL A 470 5.06 -35.54 25.88
N GLU A 471 5.23 -35.64 27.20
CA GLU A 471 4.22 -35.26 28.18
C GLU A 471 4.09 -33.74 28.31
N GLU A 472 5.20 -33.01 28.45
CA GLU A 472 5.19 -31.57 28.77
C GLU A 472 5.22 -30.71 27.51
N GLY A 473 6.06 -31.04 26.53
CA GLY A 473 6.17 -30.30 25.27
C GLY A 473 4.95 -30.52 24.36
N TYR A 474 4.86 -31.70 23.77
CA TYR A 474 3.80 -32.03 22.81
C TYR A 474 2.44 -32.24 23.49
N GLY A 475 2.42 -32.89 24.64
CA GLY A 475 1.22 -33.18 25.40
C GLY A 475 0.62 -31.93 26.00
N LYS A 476 1.22 -31.43 27.07
CA LYS A 476 0.69 -30.36 27.92
C LYS A 476 0.57 -29.01 27.21
N VAL A 477 1.44 -28.72 26.23
CA VAL A 477 1.56 -27.38 25.63
C VAL A 477 1.14 -27.35 24.15
N LEU A 478 1.86 -28.02 23.26
CA LEU A 478 1.59 -27.92 21.80
C LEU A 478 0.27 -28.61 21.41
N GLY A 479 -0.16 -29.63 22.14
CA GLY A 479 -1.43 -30.33 21.89
C GLY A 479 -2.66 -29.61 22.41
N ARG A 480 -2.52 -28.46 23.06
CA ARG A 480 -3.66 -27.73 23.63
C ARG A 480 -4.64 -27.24 22.55
N PRO A 481 -5.95 -27.29 22.81
CA PRO A 481 -6.95 -26.75 21.90
C PRO A 481 -6.95 -25.23 21.89
N GLY A 482 -7.17 -24.61 20.74
CA GLY A 482 -7.25 -23.14 20.61
C GLY A 482 -6.27 -22.55 19.61
N LEU A 483 -5.32 -23.36 19.11
CA LEU A 483 -4.50 -23.01 17.98
C LEU A 483 -4.30 -24.25 17.10
N ALA A 484 -4.47 -24.10 15.79
CA ALA A 484 -4.33 -25.19 14.83
C ALA A 484 -2.88 -25.68 14.77
N THR A 485 -2.67 -26.99 14.58
CA THR A 485 -1.34 -27.60 14.51
C THR A 485 -0.46 -26.99 13.42
N THR A 486 -1.04 -26.67 12.26
CA THR A 486 -0.34 -25.96 11.17
C THR A 486 0.18 -24.60 11.61
N THR A 487 -0.62 -23.81 12.32
CA THR A 487 -0.20 -22.52 12.86
C THR A 487 0.87 -22.67 13.95
N ARG A 488 0.76 -23.69 14.81
CA ARG A 488 1.78 -23.99 15.82
C ARG A 488 3.14 -24.27 15.18
N GLU A 489 3.19 -25.16 14.19
CA GLU A 489 4.44 -25.47 13.49
C GLU A 489 5.04 -24.24 12.79
N LEU A 490 4.22 -23.37 12.17
CA LEU A 490 4.72 -22.13 11.56
C LEU A 490 5.29 -21.15 12.60
N CYS A 491 4.68 -21.03 13.78
CA CYS A 491 5.22 -20.25 14.89
C CYS A 491 6.55 -20.83 15.41
N VAL A 492 6.66 -22.16 15.51
CA VAL A 492 7.90 -22.84 15.92
C VAL A 492 9.01 -22.63 14.90
N VAL A 493 8.71 -22.78 13.60
CA VAL A 493 9.64 -22.45 12.51
C VAL A 493 10.15 -21.02 12.62
N ALA A 494 9.26 -20.06 12.93
CA ALA A 494 9.64 -18.67 13.10
C ALA A 494 10.63 -18.46 14.27
N VAL A 495 10.40 -19.09 15.41
CA VAL A 495 11.32 -18.99 16.56
C VAL A 495 12.68 -19.59 16.24
N LEU A 496 12.70 -20.82 15.69
CA LEU A 496 13.93 -21.56 15.41
C LEU A 496 14.77 -20.89 14.31
N ALA A 497 14.12 -20.23 13.35
CA ALA A 497 14.80 -19.42 12.33
C ALA A 497 15.54 -18.23 12.95
N VAL A 498 14.93 -17.53 13.91
CA VAL A 498 15.55 -16.39 14.61
C VAL A 498 16.67 -16.82 15.55
N GLN A 499 16.55 -17.98 16.18
CA GLN A 499 17.55 -18.51 17.13
C GLN A 499 18.70 -19.27 16.45
N GLU A 500 18.68 -19.43 15.13
CA GLU A 500 19.71 -20.12 14.33
C GLU A 500 19.93 -21.60 14.72
N VAL A 501 18.86 -22.28 15.15
CA VAL A 501 18.94 -23.68 15.61
C VAL A 501 18.65 -24.64 14.46
N GLY A 502 19.63 -24.82 13.57
CA GLY A 502 19.50 -25.51 12.28
C GLY A 502 18.87 -26.91 12.31
N PRO A 503 19.33 -27.86 13.15
CA PRO A 503 18.80 -29.23 13.17
C PRO A 503 17.31 -29.31 13.57
N GLN A 504 16.92 -28.51 14.56
CA GLN A 504 15.56 -28.40 15.04
C GLN A 504 14.69 -27.66 14.01
N LEU A 505 15.20 -26.60 13.39
CA LEU A 505 14.53 -25.89 12.29
C LEU A 505 14.23 -26.85 11.12
N TYR A 506 15.20 -27.66 10.70
CA TYR A 506 15.02 -28.66 9.65
C TYR A 506 13.88 -29.63 9.98
N SER A 507 13.84 -30.13 11.21
CA SER A 507 12.83 -31.07 11.67
C SER A 507 11.43 -30.47 11.68
N HIS A 508 11.28 -29.24 12.16
CA HIS A 508 9.99 -28.53 12.20
C HIS A 508 9.53 -27.99 10.84
N LEU A 509 10.44 -27.73 9.89
CA LEU A 509 10.07 -27.44 8.50
C LEU A 509 9.45 -28.67 7.82
N ARG A 510 10.00 -29.88 8.06
CA ARG A 510 9.38 -31.14 7.62
C ARG A 510 8.06 -31.39 8.36
N GLY A 511 8.03 -31.10 9.66
CA GLY A 511 6.85 -31.17 10.51
C GLY A 511 5.69 -30.33 9.97
N ALA A 512 5.93 -29.05 9.70
CA ALA A 512 4.97 -28.13 9.11
C ALA A 512 4.32 -28.68 7.83
N LEU A 513 5.14 -29.18 6.89
CA LEU A 513 4.62 -29.77 5.64
C LEU A 513 3.78 -31.04 5.91
N ARG A 514 4.21 -31.88 6.84
CA ARG A 514 3.53 -33.14 7.20
C ARG A 514 2.16 -32.90 7.85
N VAL A 515 2.06 -31.89 8.70
CA VAL A 515 0.79 -31.52 9.36
C VAL A 515 -0.14 -30.71 8.44
N GLY A 516 0.28 -30.43 7.20
CA GLY A 516 -0.58 -29.87 6.16
C GLY A 516 -0.29 -28.42 5.76
N CYS A 517 0.80 -27.80 6.22
CA CYS A 517 1.21 -26.50 5.70
C CYS A 517 1.66 -26.63 4.24
N ARG A 518 1.24 -25.70 3.40
CA ARG A 518 1.71 -25.61 2.02
C ARG A 518 3.14 -25.08 2.01
N PRO A 519 4.01 -25.49 1.05
CA PRO A 519 5.36 -24.94 0.94
C PRO A 519 5.40 -23.41 0.88
N ALA A 520 4.43 -22.79 0.21
CA ALA A 520 4.31 -21.34 0.16
C ALA A 520 4.08 -20.74 1.56
N GLU A 521 3.31 -21.40 2.44
CA GLU A 521 3.01 -20.92 3.80
C GLU A 521 4.25 -20.98 4.69
N VAL A 522 5.04 -22.05 4.54
CA VAL A 522 6.32 -22.18 5.23
C VAL A 522 7.30 -21.10 4.78
N GLU A 523 7.41 -20.87 3.46
CA GLU A 523 8.28 -19.84 2.90
C GLU A 523 7.85 -18.42 3.32
N ALA A 524 6.55 -18.14 3.31
CA ALA A 524 5.99 -16.88 3.79
C ALA A 524 6.22 -16.67 5.29
N ALA A 525 6.13 -17.72 6.11
CA ALA A 525 6.41 -17.64 7.54
C ALA A 525 7.89 -17.36 7.82
N LEU A 526 8.80 -17.97 7.05
CA LEU A 526 10.23 -17.70 7.14
C LEU A 526 10.57 -16.26 6.76
N HIS A 527 10.03 -15.76 5.64
CA HIS A 527 10.22 -14.37 5.24
C HIS A 527 9.77 -13.39 6.33
N LEU A 528 8.60 -13.64 6.93
CA LEU A 528 8.07 -12.80 8.00
C LEU A 528 8.89 -12.91 9.30
N ALA A 529 9.41 -14.09 9.61
CA ALA A 529 10.20 -14.34 10.81
C ALA A 529 11.53 -13.56 10.79
N ILE A 530 12.20 -13.52 9.64
CA ILE A 530 13.53 -12.88 9.49
C ILE A 530 13.46 -11.40 9.11
N GLU A 531 12.26 -10.86 8.91
CA GLU A 531 12.06 -9.44 8.60
C GLU A 531 12.66 -8.56 9.72
N GLY A 532 13.58 -7.66 9.33
CA GLY A 532 14.25 -6.74 10.24
C GLY A 532 15.36 -7.37 11.10
N ILE A 533 15.78 -8.60 10.80
CA ILE A 533 16.89 -9.31 11.47
C ILE A 533 18.13 -9.27 10.57
N ASP A 534 19.32 -9.46 11.15
CA ASP A 534 20.60 -9.51 10.43
C ASP A 534 20.54 -10.46 9.23
N GLU A 535 21.09 -10.02 8.09
CA GLU A 535 21.01 -10.74 6.83
C GLU A 535 21.71 -12.11 6.87
N GLY A 536 22.71 -12.29 7.74
CA GLY A 536 23.40 -13.57 7.96
C GLY A 536 22.48 -14.64 8.52
N VAL A 537 21.69 -14.26 9.53
CA VAL A 537 20.66 -15.11 10.16
C VAL A 537 19.61 -15.52 9.12
N GLY A 538 19.15 -14.54 8.33
CA GLY A 538 18.19 -14.77 7.26
C GLY A 538 18.70 -15.77 6.20
N ARG A 539 19.96 -15.66 5.79
CA ARG A 539 20.57 -16.60 4.83
C ARG A 539 20.57 -18.04 5.35
N GLY A 540 20.97 -18.26 6.62
CA GLY A 540 21.02 -19.59 7.23
C GLY A 540 19.66 -20.29 7.26
N ALA A 541 18.60 -19.58 7.67
CA ALA A 541 17.25 -20.15 7.71
C ALA A 541 16.74 -20.59 6.32
N PHE A 542 17.00 -19.79 5.28
CA PHE A 542 16.60 -20.11 3.91
C PHE A 542 17.46 -21.21 3.26
N GLU A 543 18.69 -21.45 3.73
CA GLU A 543 19.49 -22.61 3.32
C GLU A 543 18.87 -23.91 3.83
N VAL A 544 18.46 -23.95 5.10
CA VAL A 544 17.75 -25.09 5.69
C VAL A 544 16.43 -25.33 4.95
N TRP A 545 15.67 -24.27 4.65
CA TRP A 545 14.42 -24.38 3.88
C TRP A 545 14.64 -24.96 2.48
N ARG A 546 15.63 -24.47 1.73
CA ARG A 546 15.96 -25.01 0.40
C ARG A 546 16.29 -26.51 0.43
N SER A 547 16.99 -26.96 1.47
CA SER A 547 17.29 -28.38 1.69
C SER A 547 16.01 -29.21 1.90
N VAL A 548 15.07 -28.72 2.71
CA VAL A 548 13.78 -29.40 2.95
C VAL A 548 12.87 -29.35 1.71
N ALA A 549 12.71 -28.18 1.10
CA ALA A 549 11.80 -27.97 -0.03
C ALA A 549 12.22 -28.72 -1.29
N SER A 550 13.52 -28.85 -1.56
CA SER A 550 14.03 -29.63 -2.68
C SER A 550 13.70 -31.12 -2.53
N ARG A 551 13.85 -31.68 -1.33
CA ARG A 551 13.50 -33.08 -1.01
C ARG A 551 11.99 -33.31 -1.05
N TYR A 552 11.19 -32.32 -0.64
CA TYR A 552 9.73 -32.37 -0.71
C TYR A 552 9.19 -32.39 -2.15
N ARG A 553 9.80 -31.63 -3.08
CA ARG A 553 9.38 -31.58 -4.50
C ARG A 553 9.68 -32.87 -5.27
N VAL A 554 10.68 -33.64 -4.86
CA VAL A 554 11.12 -34.87 -5.55
C VAL A 554 10.30 -36.10 -5.13
N GLY A 555 9.69 -36.11 -3.94
CA GLY A 555 8.89 -37.23 -3.45
C GLY A 555 7.45 -36.83 -3.20
N ASN A 556 6.55 -37.00 -4.19
CA ASN A 556 5.11 -36.96 -3.92
C ASN A 556 4.60 -38.40 -3.69
N GLN A 557 4.10 -38.65 -2.49
CA GLN A 557 3.20 -39.76 -2.08
C GLN A 557 3.68 -41.21 -1.96
N SER A 558 4.97 -41.53 -1.82
CA SER A 558 5.33 -42.84 -1.24
C SER A 558 6.60 -42.76 -0.39
N ASP A 559 6.54 -43.44 0.75
CA ASP A 559 7.57 -43.58 1.79
C ASP A 559 9.00 -43.36 1.27
N ALA A 560 9.53 -42.16 1.47
CA ALA A 560 10.94 -41.91 1.31
C ALA A 560 11.64 -42.50 2.54
N SER A 561 12.33 -43.62 2.36
CA SER A 561 13.11 -44.31 3.38
C SER A 561 13.99 -43.34 4.17
N ASP A 562 13.77 -43.32 5.48
CA ASP A 562 14.37 -42.45 6.51
C ASP A 562 15.85 -42.78 6.81
N SER A 563 16.67 -43.13 5.81
CA SER A 563 18.07 -43.54 6.05
C SER A 563 18.98 -42.38 6.49
N ASP A 564 18.61 -41.13 6.21
CA ASP A 564 19.51 -39.98 6.34
C ASP A 564 19.17 -39.07 7.53
N ALA A 565 18.19 -39.42 8.37
CA ALA A 565 17.91 -38.72 9.63
C ALA A 565 19.07 -38.82 10.65
N ARG A 566 20.06 -39.70 10.40
CA ARG A 566 21.23 -39.88 11.25
C ARG A 566 22.23 -38.72 11.20
N GLU A 567 22.23 -37.92 10.13
CA GLU A 567 23.24 -36.86 9.96
C GLU A 567 22.85 -35.52 10.62
N TYR A 568 21.61 -35.37 11.07
CA TYR A 568 21.09 -34.14 11.69
C TYR A 568 20.50 -34.33 13.10
N ILE A 569 20.42 -35.57 13.61
CA ILE A 569 19.96 -35.86 14.99
C ILE A 569 21.13 -36.24 15.92
N GLN A 570 22.33 -36.50 15.39
CA GLN A 570 23.58 -36.51 16.14
C GLN A 570 24.14 -35.10 16.29
#